data_AF-A0A0M1MZU3-F1
#
_entry.id   AF-A0A0M1MZU3-F1
#
_cell.length_a   1.000
_cell.length_b   1.000
_cell.length_c   1.000
_cell.angle_alpha   90.00
_cell.angle_beta   90.00
_cell.angle_gamma   90.00
#
_symmetry.space_group_name_H-M   'P 1'
#
loop_
_entity.id
_entity.type
_entity.pdbx_description
1 polymer ?
#
loop_
_entity_poly.entity_id
_entity_poly.type
_entity_poly.pdbx_seq_one_letter_code
_entity_poly.pdbx_strand_id
1 'polypeptide(L)'
;MYVAFNGYDFKRKKKQPDGVETTLSLFFNLIFIIAAITDYLDGYIAKKFQQQTVFGKFFDPIADKLLVIITFFHIYLLSNHKFLLPEKNDNKSIELGIVSIIIATIIRDLIITGVRLVAVEKKHIISASFLGKLKTVFTFITIIFLLFVKQIYLRIWDPLNLENILQIKYFINVLSGINIFLIVFSGMFYIINNFKFIRSNFVQN
;
A
#
# COMPACT_ATOMS: atom_id res chain seq x y z
N MET A 1 -32.79 50.77 -4.86
CA MET A 1 -32.43 49.70 -3.92
C MET A 1 -33.15 48.45 -4.37
N TYR A 2 -32.49 47.64 -5.20
CA TYR A 2 -33.10 46.50 -5.88
C TYR A 2 -33.44 45.38 -4.89
N VAL A 3 -34.70 44.94 -4.92
CA VAL A 3 -35.14 43.66 -4.38
C VAL A 3 -34.66 42.56 -5.34
N ALA A 4 -33.93 41.57 -4.83
CA ALA A 4 -33.61 40.34 -5.56
C ALA A 4 -34.18 39.13 -4.79
N PHE A 5 -34.99 38.38 -5.54
CA PHE A 5 -35.67 37.13 -5.22
C PHE A 5 -34.71 35.96 -4.92
N ASN A 6 -35.23 35.01 -4.12
CA ASN A 6 -35.06 33.55 -4.18
C ASN A 6 -33.79 32.94 -4.80
N GLY A 7 -33.20 32.00 -4.06
CA GLY A 7 -32.37 30.96 -4.65
C GLY A 7 -31.72 30.08 -3.60
N TYR A 8 -32.31 28.93 -3.33
CA TYR A 8 -31.65 27.67 -3.02
C TYR A 8 -30.19 27.74 -2.58
N ASP A 9 -29.89 27.45 -1.31
CA ASP A 9 -28.64 26.71 -1.05
C ASP A 9 -28.69 25.86 0.23
N PHE A 10 -29.12 24.62 0.02
CA PHE A 10 -28.47 23.40 0.53
C PHE A 10 -27.81 23.50 1.92
N LYS A 11 -28.62 23.81 2.96
CA LYS A 11 -28.18 23.63 4.35
C LYS A 11 -27.95 22.15 4.64
N ARG A 12 -26.69 21.74 4.46
CA ARG A 12 -25.93 20.76 5.25
C ARG A 12 -26.74 19.52 5.65
N LYS A 13 -26.92 18.60 4.71
CA LYS A 13 -27.06 17.18 5.09
C LYS A 13 -25.85 16.81 5.93
N LYS A 14 -26.09 16.42 7.19
CA LYS A 14 -25.18 15.60 7.99
C LYS A 14 -24.79 14.40 7.12
N LYS A 15 -23.63 14.44 6.46
CA LYS A 15 -23.14 13.31 5.66
C LYS A 15 -22.53 12.30 6.62
N GLN A 16 -23.40 11.59 7.33
CA GLN A 16 -23.10 10.22 7.75
C GLN A 16 -22.74 9.47 6.46
N PRO A 17 -21.67 8.65 6.42
CA PRO A 17 -21.23 8.03 5.17
C PRO A 17 -22.43 7.33 4.53
N ASP A 18 -22.84 7.80 3.35
CA ASP A 18 -24.00 7.29 2.65
C ASP A 18 -23.82 5.76 2.56
N GLY A 19 -24.84 4.96 2.88
CA GLY A 19 -24.71 3.48 2.92
C GLY A 19 -24.09 2.88 1.64
N VAL A 20 -24.23 3.61 0.53
CA VAL A 20 -23.60 3.35 -0.77
C VAL A 20 -22.06 3.38 -0.69
N GLU A 21 -21.44 4.39 -0.07
CA GLU A 21 -19.98 4.50 0.03
C GLU A 21 -19.41 3.33 0.86
N THR A 22 -20.11 2.93 1.92
CA THR A 22 -19.75 1.75 2.74
C THR A 22 -19.85 0.45 1.95
N THR A 23 -20.90 0.30 1.15
CA THR A 23 -21.08 -0.87 0.29
C THR A 23 -20.01 -0.95 -0.79
N LEU A 24 -19.65 0.18 -1.42
CA LEU A 24 -18.60 0.26 -2.42
C LEU A 24 -17.23 -0.12 -1.84
N SER A 25 -16.85 0.42 -0.68
CA SER A 25 -15.58 0.05 -0.04
C SER A 25 -15.50 -1.44 0.31
N LEU A 26 -16.59 -2.04 0.80
CA LEU A 26 -16.64 -3.48 1.05
C LEU A 26 -16.49 -4.30 -0.23
N PHE A 27 -17.09 -3.85 -1.32
CA PHE A 27 -16.94 -4.47 -2.64
C PHE A 27 -15.49 -4.41 -3.14
N PHE A 28 -14.81 -3.27 -2.99
CA PHE A 28 -13.38 -3.15 -3.30
C PHE A 28 -12.51 -4.07 -2.43
N ASN A 29 -12.78 -4.15 -1.12
CA ASN A 29 -12.05 -5.05 -0.22
C ASN A 29 -12.21 -6.52 -0.65
N LEU A 30 -13.42 -6.91 -1.08
CA LEU A 30 -13.69 -8.26 -1.57
C LEU A 30 -12.94 -8.56 -2.88
N ILE A 31 -12.95 -7.62 -3.83
CA ILE A 31 -12.17 -7.73 -5.08
C ILE A 31 -10.68 -7.88 -4.76
N PHE A 32 -10.14 -7.07 -3.85
CA PHE A 32 -8.74 -7.15 -3.44
C PHE A 32 -8.40 -8.54 -2.89
N ILE A 33 -9.23 -9.10 -2.01
CA ILE A 33 -9.02 -10.44 -1.45
C ILE A 33 -9.04 -11.50 -2.56
N ILE A 34 -10.01 -11.45 -3.46
CA ILE A 34 -10.11 -12.40 -4.58
C ILE A 34 -8.89 -12.29 -5.48
N ALA A 35 -8.46 -11.07 -5.83
CA ALA A 35 -7.29 -10.83 -6.66
C ALA A 35 -6.00 -11.35 -5.99
N ALA A 36 -5.79 -11.06 -4.71
CA ALA A 36 -4.62 -11.53 -3.96
C ALA A 36 -4.59 -13.07 -3.84
N ILE A 37 -5.76 -13.71 -3.65
CA ILE A 37 -5.86 -15.18 -3.63
C ILE A 37 -5.56 -15.76 -5.01
N THR A 38 -6.09 -15.15 -6.07
CA THR A 38 -5.91 -15.62 -7.45
C THR A 38 -4.43 -15.57 -7.85
N ASP A 39 -3.75 -14.45 -7.58
CA ASP A 39 -2.32 -14.28 -7.85
C ASP A 39 -1.46 -15.32 -7.11
N TYR A 40 -1.77 -15.55 -5.83
CA TYR A 40 -1.13 -16.62 -5.05
C TYR A 40 -1.38 -18.01 -5.63
N LEU A 41 -2.63 -18.30 -6.06
CA LEU A 41 -3.02 -19.59 -6.63
C LEU A 41 -2.35 -19.85 -7.96
N ASP A 42 -2.30 -18.86 -8.87
CA ASP A 42 -1.66 -18.97 -10.17
C ASP A 42 -0.15 -19.26 -10.00
N GLY A 43 0.50 -18.54 -9.07
CA GLY A 43 1.89 -18.81 -8.70
C GLY A 43 2.09 -20.19 -8.07
N TYR A 44 1.16 -20.67 -7.24
CA TYR A 44 1.22 -22.00 -6.62
C TYR A 44 1.03 -23.12 -7.65
N ILE A 45 0.02 -23.02 -8.52
CA ILE A 45 -0.28 -23.99 -9.57
C ILE A 45 0.90 -24.08 -10.55
N ALA A 46 1.45 -22.94 -11.01
CA ALA A 46 2.60 -22.92 -11.89
C ALA A 46 3.85 -23.59 -11.28
N LYS A 47 4.08 -23.43 -9.98
CA LYS A 47 5.17 -24.11 -9.25
C LYS A 47 4.90 -25.61 -9.07
N LYS A 48 3.68 -25.98 -8.71
CA LYS A 48 3.29 -27.39 -8.44
C LYS A 48 3.34 -28.25 -9.70
N PHE A 49 2.89 -27.72 -10.83
CA PHE A 49 2.87 -28.44 -12.10
C PHE A 49 4.12 -28.19 -12.97
N GLN A 50 5.12 -27.45 -12.46
CA GLN A 50 6.33 -27.07 -13.20
C GLN A 50 6.05 -26.31 -14.53
N GLN A 51 4.86 -25.73 -14.66
CA GLN A 51 4.41 -25.01 -15.86
C GLN A 51 4.76 -23.51 -15.79
N GLN A 52 6.01 -23.19 -15.45
CA GLN A 52 6.43 -21.79 -15.39
C GLN A 52 6.83 -21.29 -16.79
N THR A 53 5.98 -20.48 -17.41
CA THR A 53 6.29 -19.83 -18.69
C THR A 53 7.20 -18.62 -18.51
N VAL A 54 7.96 -18.26 -19.55
CA VAL A 54 8.79 -17.04 -19.55
C VAL A 54 7.93 -15.79 -19.37
N PHE A 55 6.76 -15.77 -20.02
CA PHE A 55 5.77 -14.70 -19.88
C PHE A 55 5.25 -14.58 -18.44
N GLY A 56 4.85 -15.69 -17.82
CA GLY A 56 4.35 -15.70 -16.44
C GLY A 56 5.39 -15.20 -15.43
N LYS A 57 6.65 -15.64 -15.56
CA LYS A 57 7.76 -15.16 -14.70
C LYS A 57 8.00 -13.66 -14.79
N PHE A 58 7.68 -13.05 -15.93
CA PHE A 58 7.81 -11.61 -16.13
C PHE A 58 6.58 -10.85 -15.63
N PHE A 59 5.38 -11.39 -15.85
CA PHE A 59 4.13 -10.71 -15.51
C PHE A 59 3.79 -10.78 -14.01
N ASP A 60 4.13 -11.88 -13.34
CA ASP A 60 3.88 -12.14 -11.92
C ASP A 60 4.42 -10.99 -11.02
N PRO A 61 5.70 -10.57 -11.12
CA PRO A 61 6.20 -9.40 -10.37
C PRO A 61 5.59 -8.04 -10.74
N ILE A 62 4.93 -7.93 -11.90
CA ILE A 62 4.24 -6.70 -12.33
C ILE A 62 2.86 -6.65 -11.70
N ALA A 63 2.10 -7.75 -11.78
CA ALA A 63 0.78 -7.90 -11.18
C ALA A 63 0.85 -7.65 -9.66
N ASP A 64 1.80 -8.28 -8.98
CA ASP A 64 2.12 -8.08 -7.56
C ASP A 64 2.23 -6.60 -7.17
N LYS A 65 3.03 -5.84 -7.94
CA LYS A 65 3.30 -4.42 -7.66
C LYS A 65 2.09 -3.55 -7.96
N LEU A 66 1.38 -3.82 -9.04
CA LEU A 66 0.17 -3.08 -9.40
C LEU A 66 -0.92 -3.28 -8.35
N LEU A 67 -1.12 -4.52 -7.88
CA LEU A 67 -2.08 -4.83 -6.81
C LEU A 67 -1.80 -3.97 -5.57
N VAL A 68 -0.54 -3.94 -5.11
CA VAL A 68 -0.13 -3.15 -3.93
C VAL A 68 -0.35 -1.65 -4.13
N ILE A 69 0.08 -1.10 -5.27
CA ILE A 69 -0.04 0.34 -5.57
C ILE A 69 -1.50 0.77 -5.67
N ILE A 70 -2.32 0.03 -6.42
CA ILE A 70 -3.75 0.32 -6.59
C ILE A 70 -4.48 0.27 -5.24
N THR A 71 -4.11 -0.69 -4.39
CA THR A 71 -4.73 -0.84 -3.07
C THR A 71 -4.38 0.32 -2.14
N PHE A 72 -3.10 0.73 -2.07
CA PHE A 72 -2.74 1.91 -1.31
C PHE A 72 -3.34 3.20 -1.88
N PHE A 73 -3.49 3.30 -3.19
CA PHE A 73 -4.18 4.42 -3.81
C PHE A 73 -5.67 4.46 -3.42
N HIS A 74 -6.35 3.32 -3.40
CA HIS A 74 -7.71 3.21 -2.88
C HIS A 74 -7.80 3.66 -1.41
N ILE A 75 -6.91 3.15 -0.55
CA ILE A 75 -6.84 3.55 0.87
C ILE A 75 -6.59 5.06 1.00
N TYR A 76 -5.71 5.63 0.19
CA TYR A 76 -5.47 7.08 0.16
C TYR A 76 -6.74 7.87 -0.17
N LEU A 77 -7.50 7.44 -1.17
CA LEU A 77 -8.79 8.07 -1.50
C LEU A 77 -9.79 7.95 -0.35
N LEU A 78 -9.89 6.78 0.30
CA LEU A 78 -10.75 6.59 1.47
C LEU A 78 -10.32 7.50 2.64
N SER A 79 -9.02 7.75 2.81
CA SER A 79 -8.49 8.65 3.84
C SER A 79 -8.91 10.09 3.59
N ASN A 80 -8.69 10.57 2.36
CA ASN A 80 -8.95 11.95 1.94
C ASN A 80 -10.45 12.31 2.04
N HIS A 81 -11.33 11.36 1.69
CA HIS A 81 -12.78 11.55 1.83
C HIS A 81 -13.31 11.41 3.27
N LYS A 82 -12.43 11.36 4.29
CA LYS A 82 -12.77 11.14 5.72
C LYS A 82 -13.59 9.87 5.95
N PHE A 83 -13.46 8.91 5.04
CA PHE A 83 -14.23 7.69 5.04
C PHE A 83 -13.56 6.59 5.88
N LEU A 84 -12.22 6.58 5.95
CA LEU A 84 -11.47 5.68 6.82
C LEU A 84 -11.78 5.91 8.31
N LEU A 85 -11.77 7.17 8.76
CA LEU A 85 -12.07 7.56 10.14
C LEU A 85 -12.93 8.83 10.15
N PRO A 86 -14.14 8.79 10.73
CA PRO A 86 -15.08 9.91 10.76
C PRO A 86 -14.69 10.91 11.85
N GLU A 87 -13.59 11.64 11.68
CA GLU A 87 -13.22 12.73 12.59
C GLU A 87 -13.06 14.05 11.83
N LYS A 88 -13.40 15.16 12.51
CA LYS A 88 -13.24 16.52 11.97
C LYS A 88 -11.78 16.94 11.84
N ASN A 89 -10.89 16.35 12.64
CA ASN A 89 -9.48 16.73 12.76
C ASN A 89 -8.61 16.09 11.68
N ASP A 90 -7.58 16.81 11.23
CA ASP A 90 -6.75 16.47 10.06
C ASP A 90 -6.24 15.01 10.07
N ASN A 91 -6.71 14.19 9.12
CA ASN A 91 -6.17 12.85 8.80
C ASN A 91 -4.85 12.93 8.02
N LYS A 92 -4.25 14.12 7.95
CA LYS A 92 -3.08 14.45 7.13
C LYS A 92 -1.87 13.58 7.45
N SER A 93 -1.69 13.16 8.71
CA SER A 93 -0.60 12.26 9.11
C SER A 93 -0.74 10.86 8.49
N ILE A 94 -1.94 10.31 8.45
CA ILE A 94 -2.24 9.01 7.85
C ILE A 94 -2.09 9.09 6.33
N GLU A 95 -2.63 10.15 5.72
CA GLU A 95 -2.49 10.39 4.27
C GLU A 95 -1.02 10.47 3.86
N LEU A 96 -0.22 11.26 4.59
CA LEU A 96 1.22 11.37 4.37
C LEU A 96 1.93 10.02 4.55
N GLY A 97 1.54 9.24 5.56
CA GLY A 97 2.03 7.87 5.79
C GLY A 97 1.78 6.97 4.57
N ILE A 98 0.55 6.92 4.07
CA ILE A 98 0.18 6.09 2.91
C ILE A 98 0.94 6.53 1.66
N VAL A 99 0.98 7.83 1.37
CA VAL A 99 1.71 8.37 0.21
C VAL A 99 3.20 8.05 0.30
N SER A 100 3.79 8.15 1.51
CA SER A 100 5.19 7.79 1.75
C SER A 100 5.45 6.31 1.48
N ILE A 101 4.54 5.42 1.88
CA ILE A 101 4.64 3.97 1.58
C ILE A 101 4.65 3.73 0.07
N ILE A 102 3.73 4.36 -0.68
CA ILE A 102 3.64 4.21 -2.14
C ILE A 102 4.96 4.65 -2.79
N ILE A 103 5.40 5.87 -2.50
CA ILE A 103 6.61 6.46 -3.08
C ILE A 103 7.85 5.64 -2.70
N ALA A 104 8.02 5.31 -1.42
CA ALA A 104 9.15 4.52 -0.95
C ALA A 104 9.18 3.12 -1.60
N THR A 105 8.03 2.48 -1.76
CA THR A 105 7.93 1.16 -2.41
C THR A 105 8.36 1.21 -3.87
N ILE A 106 7.83 2.19 -4.63
CA ILE A 106 8.17 2.36 -6.05
C ILE A 106 9.65 2.64 -6.22
N ILE A 107 10.19 3.63 -5.50
CA ILE A 107 11.61 4.02 -5.60
C ILE A 107 12.50 2.84 -5.24
N ARG A 108 12.25 2.16 -4.11
CA ARG A 108 13.06 1.04 -3.66
C ARG A 108 13.03 -0.12 -4.64
N ASP A 109 11.86 -0.46 -5.19
CA ASP A 109 11.73 -1.58 -6.12
C ASP A 109 12.35 -1.27 -7.49
N LEU A 110 12.29 -0.01 -7.96
CA LEU A 110 13.02 0.44 -9.14
C LEU A 110 14.53 0.32 -8.93
N ILE A 111 15.06 0.85 -7.82
CA ILE A 111 16.51 0.79 -7.53
C ILE A 111 17.00 -0.65 -7.48
N ILE A 112 16.32 -1.53 -6.75
CA ILE A 112 16.75 -2.94 -6.63
C ILE A 112 16.66 -3.68 -7.96
N THR A 113 15.63 -3.39 -8.76
CA THR A 113 15.52 -3.97 -10.11
C THR A 113 16.70 -3.52 -10.98
N GLY A 114 17.06 -2.23 -10.93
CA GLY A 114 18.25 -1.69 -11.61
C GLY A 114 19.55 -2.37 -11.16
N VAL A 115 19.76 -2.52 -9.85
CA VAL A 115 20.95 -3.22 -9.31
C VAL A 115 21.03 -4.67 -9.81
N ARG A 116 19.90 -5.38 -9.88
CA ARG A 116 19.89 -6.76 -10.40
C ARG A 116 20.20 -6.80 -11.89
N LEU A 117 19.64 -5.89 -12.68
CA LEU A 117 19.85 -5.84 -14.13
C LEU A 117 21.35 -5.67 -14.44
N VAL A 118 21.99 -4.71 -13.76
CA VAL A 118 23.43 -4.43 -13.86
C VAL A 118 24.31 -5.61 -13.41
N ALA A 119 23.85 -6.43 -12.46
CA ALA A 119 24.57 -7.61 -12.01
C ALA A 119 24.46 -8.79 -12.99
N VAL A 120 23.30 -8.93 -13.65
CA VAL A 120 23.06 -9.98 -14.66
C VAL A 120 24.00 -9.81 -15.86
N GLU A 121 24.32 -8.58 -16.27
CA GLU A 121 25.31 -8.30 -17.33
C GLU A 121 26.70 -8.89 -17.00
N LYS A 122 27.07 -8.92 -15.72
CA LYS A 122 28.32 -9.53 -15.22
C LYS A 122 28.19 -11.03 -14.93
N LYS A 123 27.13 -11.69 -15.41
CA LYS A 123 26.80 -13.10 -15.13
C LYS A 123 26.67 -13.40 -13.63
N HIS A 124 26.39 -12.38 -12.81
CA HIS A 124 26.23 -12.53 -11.37
C HIS A 124 24.76 -12.37 -10.97
N ILE A 125 24.12 -13.47 -10.57
CA ILE A 125 22.70 -13.47 -10.20
C ILE A 125 22.58 -13.11 -8.71
N ILE A 126 22.04 -11.93 -8.41
CA ILE A 126 21.76 -11.51 -7.03
C ILE A 126 20.35 -11.93 -6.64
N SER A 127 20.23 -12.79 -5.63
CA SER A 127 18.95 -13.26 -5.10
C SER A 127 18.26 -12.24 -4.20
N ALA A 128 16.95 -12.39 -4.01
CA ALA A 128 16.18 -11.56 -3.07
C ALA A 128 16.71 -11.70 -1.63
N SER A 129 16.90 -10.58 -0.93
CA SER A 129 17.31 -10.57 0.47
C SER A 129 16.16 -10.97 1.40
N PHE A 130 16.49 -11.53 2.57
CA PHE A 130 15.52 -11.82 3.63
C PHE A 130 14.72 -10.57 4.04
N LEU A 131 15.39 -9.42 4.22
CA LEU A 131 14.74 -8.13 4.47
C LEU A 131 13.80 -7.71 3.33
N GLY A 132 14.08 -8.14 2.10
CA GLY A 132 13.20 -7.95 0.96
C GLY A 132 11.90 -8.74 1.06
N LYS A 133 11.92 -9.92 1.69
CA LYS A 133 10.72 -10.72 1.97
C LYS A 133 9.95 -10.15 3.15
N LEU A 134 10.65 -9.78 4.22
CA LEU A 134 10.03 -9.18 5.41
C LEU A 134 9.29 -7.88 5.08
N LYS A 135 9.86 -7.00 4.24
CA LYS A 135 9.17 -5.76 3.84
C LYS A 135 7.81 -6.05 3.19
N THR A 136 7.73 -7.10 2.37
CA THR A 136 6.50 -7.49 1.66
C THR A 136 5.46 -8.04 2.62
N VAL A 137 5.86 -8.89 3.56
CA VAL A 137 4.96 -9.43 4.60
C VAL A 137 4.34 -8.28 5.41
N PHE A 138 5.16 -7.34 5.88
CA PHE A 138 4.68 -6.17 6.63
C PHE A 138 3.83 -5.22 5.77
N THR A 139 4.13 -5.10 4.49
CA THR A 139 3.31 -4.31 3.56
C THR A 139 1.91 -4.91 3.44
N PHE A 140 1.78 -6.23 3.26
CA PHE A 140 0.48 -6.88 3.20
C PHE A 140 -0.28 -6.81 4.52
N ILE A 141 0.38 -6.97 5.66
CA ILE A 141 -0.25 -6.78 6.98
C ILE A 141 -0.81 -5.36 7.11
N THR A 142 -0.03 -4.35 6.73
CA THR A 142 -0.46 -2.95 6.73
C THR A 142 -1.68 -2.73 5.83
N ILE A 143 -1.68 -3.29 4.61
CA ILE A 143 -2.81 -3.20 3.68
C ILE A 143 -4.07 -3.82 4.27
N ILE A 144 -3.98 -5.07 4.74
CA ILE A 144 -5.14 -5.79 5.29
C ILE A 144 -5.72 -5.01 6.47
N PHE A 145 -4.85 -4.55 7.38
CA PHE A 145 -5.30 -3.74 8.51
C PHE A 145 -6.03 -2.47 8.07
N LEU A 146 -5.45 -1.70 7.14
CA LEU A 146 -6.03 -0.44 6.65
C LEU A 146 -7.34 -0.64 5.89
N LEU A 147 -7.50 -1.72 5.12
CA LEU A 147 -8.74 -2.03 4.42
C LEU A 147 -9.89 -2.34 5.40
N PHE A 148 -9.57 -2.97 6.53
CA PHE A 148 -10.56 -3.41 7.51
C PHE A 148 -10.73 -2.48 8.72
N VAL A 149 -9.90 -1.43 8.84
CA VAL A 149 -9.87 -0.57 10.02
C VAL A 149 -11.22 0.08 10.32
N LYS A 150 -11.98 0.44 9.27
CA LYS A 150 -13.31 1.03 9.42
C LYS A 150 -14.31 0.04 10.03
N GLN A 151 -14.34 -1.21 9.55
CA GLN A 151 -15.26 -2.24 10.06
C GLN A 151 -14.88 -2.62 11.50
N ILE A 152 -13.58 -2.70 11.79
CA ILE A 152 -13.05 -2.92 13.14
C ILE A 152 -13.52 -1.78 14.07
N TYR A 153 -13.31 -0.54 13.65
CA TYR A 153 -13.72 0.66 14.38
C TYR A 153 -15.23 0.67 14.67
N LEU A 154 -16.07 0.40 13.67
CA LEU A 154 -17.53 0.41 13.82
C LEU A 154 -18.08 -0.75 14.69
N ARG A 155 -17.34 -1.85 14.84
CA ARG A 155 -17.81 -3.06 15.53
C ARG A 155 -17.33 -3.18 16.98
N ILE A 156 -16.12 -2.72 17.27
CA ILE A 156 -15.45 -3.00 18.56
C ILE A 156 -15.55 -1.81 19.52
N TRP A 157 -15.65 -0.59 19.01
CA TRP A 157 -15.62 0.61 19.84
C TRP A 157 -16.86 1.45 19.58
N ASP A 158 -17.46 1.95 20.65
CA ASP A 158 -18.51 2.97 20.54
C ASP A 158 -17.95 4.12 19.68
N PRO A 159 -18.50 4.36 18.47
CA PRO A 159 -17.93 5.31 17.51
C PRO A 159 -17.98 6.76 18.01
N LEU A 160 -18.61 7.02 19.16
CA LEU A 160 -18.67 8.33 19.79
C LEU A 160 -17.54 8.58 20.80
N ASN A 161 -16.73 7.58 21.17
CA ASN A 161 -15.62 7.78 22.11
C ASN A 161 -14.35 8.26 21.38
N LEU A 162 -13.97 9.52 21.63
CA LEU A 162 -12.83 10.19 21.02
C LEU A 162 -11.48 9.53 21.36
N GLU A 163 -11.34 8.93 22.54
CA GLU A 163 -10.10 8.28 22.96
C GLU A 163 -9.77 7.06 22.09
N ASN A 164 -10.78 6.29 21.69
CA ASN A 164 -10.61 5.11 20.84
C ASN A 164 -10.15 5.50 19.43
N ILE A 165 -10.64 6.62 18.90
CA ILE A 165 -10.22 7.15 17.59
C ILE A 165 -8.72 7.51 17.61
N LEU A 166 -8.28 8.20 18.65
CA LEU A 166 -6.88 8.60 18.80
C LEU A 166 -5.94 7.40 18.92
N GLN A 167 -6.33 6.37 19.67
CA GLN A 167 -5.56 5.13 19.80
C GLN A 167 -5.41 4.41 18.45
N ILE A 168 -6.49 4.31 17.67
CA ILE A 168 -6.45 3.70 16.32
C ILE A 168 -5.57 4.53 15.38
N LYS A 169 -5.68 5.86 15.39
CA LYS A 169 -4.83 6.74 14.59
C LYS A 169 -3.35 6.57 14.93
N TYR A 170 -3.04 6.55 16.23
CA TYR A 170 -1.68 6.29 16.70
C TYR A 170 -1.18 4.94 16.19
N PHE A 171 -1.99 3.89 16.31
CA PHE A 171 -1.64 2.56 15.83
C PHE A 171 -1.42 2.51 14.31
N ILE A 172 -2.28 3.15 13.51
CA ILE A 172 -2.10 3.27 12.05
C ILE A 172 -0.77 3.95 11.71
N ASN A 173 -0.45 5.06 12.39
CA ASN A 173 0.77 5.83 12.14
C ASN A 173 2.01 5.03 12.53
N VAL A 174 1.99 4.32 13.66
CA VAL A 174 3.08 3.44 14.08
C VAL A 174 3.27 2.31 13.08
N LEU A 175 2.19 1.63 12.68
CA LEU A 175 2.24 0.53 11.72
C LEU A 175 2.79 1.00 10.36
N SER A 176 2.31 2.15 9.87
CA SER A 176 2.79 2.77 8.63
C SER A 176 4.26 3.17 8.74
N GLY A 177 4.68 3.74 9.87
CA GLY A 177 6.08 4.10 10.13
C GLY A 177 7.01 2.89 10.13
N ILE A 178 6.61 1.79 10.78
CA ILE A 178 7.36 0.52 10.75
C ILE A 178 7.48 0.00 9.33
N ASN A 179 6.39 0.05 8.55
CA ASN A 179 6.40 -0.41 7.16
C ASN A 179 7.38 0.43 6.30
N ILE A 180 7.31 1.75 6.39
CA ILE A 180 8.25 2.66 5.69
C ILE A 180 9.69 2.35 6.08
N PHE A 181 9.96 2.21 7.39
CA PHE A 181 11.28 1.86 7.90
C PHE A 181 11.79 0.56 7.27
N LEU A 182 10.98 -0.50 7.25
CA LEU A 182 11.35 -1.78 6.65
C LEU A 182 11.61 -1.67 5.14
N ILE A 183 10.80 -0.90 4.40
CA ILE A 183 10.99 -0.67 2.97
C ILE A 183 12.35 -0.01 2.72
N VAL A 184 12.63 1.10 3.42
CA VAL A 184 13.86 1.88 3.25
C VAL A 184 15.07 1.08 3.71
N PHE A 185 15.03 0.51 4.92
CA PHE A 185 16.12 -0.28 5.49
C PHE A 185 16.45 -1.50 4.62
N SER A 186 15.43 -2.20 4.12
CA SER A 186 15.59 -3.31 3.18
C SER A 186 16.26 -2.87 1.88
N GLY A 187 15.89 -1.70 1.35
CA GLY A 187 16.51 -1.09 0.18
C GLY A 187 17.99 -0.78 0.40
N MET A 188 18.29 -0.02 1.46
CA MET A 188 19.66 0.36 1.82
C MET A 188 20.55 -0.86 2.04
N PHE A 189 20.08 -1.83 2.84
CA PHE A 189 20.84 -3.06 3.10
C PHE A 189 21.13 -3.84 1.82
N TYR A 190 20.15 -3.93 0.92
CA TYR A 190 20.35 -4.60 -0.38
C TYR A 190 21.42 -3.89 -1.22
N ILE A 191 21.41 -2.57 -1.26
CA ILE A 191 22.40 -1.78 -2.03
C ILE A 191 23.79 -1.92 -1.42
N ILE A 192 23.92 -1.76 -0.11
CA ILE A 192 25.21 -1.82 0.61
C ILE A 192 25.87 -3.19 0.42
N ASN A 193 25.11 -4.27 0.58
CA ASN A 193 25.65 -5.62 0.44
C ASN A 193 26.10 -5.94 -1.00
N ASN A 194 25.53 -5.24 -1.99
CA ASN A 194 25.86 -5.42 -3.39
C ASN A 194 26.69 -4.25 -3.97
N PHE A 195 27.14 -3.32 -3.13
CA PHE A 195 27.79 -2.07 -3.56
C PHE A 195 29.11 -2.30 -4.29
N LYS A 196 29.85 -3.36 -3.91
CA LYS A 196 31.10 -3.76 -4.58
C LYS A 196 30.87 -4.03 -6.08
N PHE A 197 29.76 -4.66 -6.43
CA PHE A 197 29.40 -4.94 -7.82
C PHE A 197 29.00 -3.66 -8.56
N ILE A 198 28.20 -2.81 -7.92
CA ILE A 198 27.78 -1.51 -8.47
C ILE A 198 29.01 -0.66 -8.82
N ARG A 199 29.94 -0.48 -7.88
CA ARG A 199 31.16 0.33 -8.08
C ARG A 199 32.05 -0.21 -9.20
N SER A 200 32.17 -1.54 -9.31
CA SER A 200 33.00 -2.16 -10.36
C SER A 200 32.51 -1.88 -11.79
N ASN A 201 31.27 -1.42 -11.98
CA ASN A 201 30.71 -1.08 -13.29
C ASN A 201 30.93 0.38 -13.70
N PHE A 202 31.13 1.30 -12.75
CA PHE A 202 31.31 2.73 -13.07
C PHE A 202 32.77 3.14 -13.23
N VAL A 203 33.73 2.32 -12.80
CA VAL A 203 35.16 2.67 -12.73
C VAL A 203 36.00 1.97 -13.82
N GLN A 204 35.39 1.12 -14.66
CA GLN A 204 36.09 0.37 -15.73
C GLN A 204 35.81 0.89 -17.15
N ASN A 205 35.46 2.17 -17.30
CA ASN A 205 35.49 2.88 -18.58
C ASN A 205 36.79 3.68 -18.70
#